data_AF-A0AAJ0F1R2-F1
#
_entry.id   AF-A0AAJ0F1R2-F1
#
_cell.length_a   1.000
_cell.length_b   1.000
_cell.length_c   1.000
_cell.angle_alpha   90.00
_cell.angle_beta   90.00
_cell.angle_gamma   90.00
#
_symmetry.space_group_name_H-M   'P 1'
#
loop_
_entity.id
_entity.type
_entity.pdbx_description
1 polymer ?
#
loop_
_entity_poly.entity_id
_entity_poly.type
_entity_poly.pdbx_seq_one_letter_code
_entity_poly.pdbx_strand_id
1 'polypeptide(L)'
;MSVSGESDNSDVLIALLGLTGAGKTTFARAASGDESLEVGHSIYPCTQEPKVVRFTLDGRRIGLIDTPGFDDDNRSDVEILEAIVEWLGSKGYLKRHRLDGLILLHPITVHRVGGTERQRTRLLKKILGPDAYKRIIIATTMWEQIKDPEDMQRRIDGRKADLWSDFLENGAELVPHENTKDSARKIISKAIKTSDRLGKLKPKLHEELLKNPRVVETTAGVEAKTNIEREIENCNKLLRENKKKEPTRPGKGRSDPKTVRDWEGWSEERQALHRKLHEHNARLKKLNSLSFRFKNWFTKLFL
;
A
#
# COMPACT_ATOMS: atom_id res chain seq x y z
N MET A 1 28.52 -13.17 -40.59
CA MET A 1 27.16 -13.46 -40.11
C MET A 1 27.00 -12.82 -38.75
N SER A 2 26.36 -11.66 -38.74
CA SER A 2 26.03 -10.90 -37.53
C SER A 2 24.91 -11.63 -36.79
N VAL A 3 25.20 -12.08 -35.57
CA VAL A 3 24.17 -12.49 -34.63
C VAL A 3 23.43 -11.22 -34.22
N SER A 4 22.25 -11.02 -34.79
CA SER A 4 21.29 -10.00 -34.38
C SER A 4 21.01 -10.17 -32.90
N GLY A 5 21.40 -9.17 -32.09
CA GLY A 5 21.00 -9.12 -30.69
C GLY A 5 19.48 -9.13 -30.60
N GLU A 6 18.94 -10.09 -29.86
CA GLU A 6 17.57 -10.00 -29.36
C GLU A 6 17.48 -8.68 -28.59
N SER A 7 16.75 -7.71 -29.14
CA SER A 7 16.27 -6.60 -28.33
C SER A 7 15.36 -7.20 -27.28
N ASP A 8 15.73 -7.03 -26.01
CA ASP A 8 14.94 -7.45 -24.85
C ASP A 8 13.59 -6.71 -24.87
N ASN A 9 12.63 -7.26 -25.61
CA ASN A 9 11.29 -6.71 -25.86
C ASN A 9 10.39 -6.96 -24.64
N SER A 10 10.93 -6.79 -23.44
CA SER A 10 10.21 -6.93 -22.18
C SER A 10 9.44 -5.64 -21.88
N ASP A 11 8.17 -5.80 -21.51
CA ASP A 11 7.30 -4.68 -21.14
C ASP A 11 7.93 -3.86 -20.00
N VAL A 12 7.81 -2.53 -20.08
CA VAL A 12 8.13 -1.63 -18.97
C VAL A 12 7.00 -1.68 -17.95
N LEU A 13 7.30 -2.08 -16.72
CA LEU A 13 6.27 -2.27 -15.72
C LEU A 13 6.36 -1.24 -14.61
N ILE A 14 5.30 -0.46 -14.44
CA ILE A 14 5.24 0.56 -13.41
C ILE A 14 3.99 0.29 -12.58
N ALA A 15 4.15 0.15 -11.26
CA ALA A 15 3.00 0.01 -10.36
C ALA A 15 2.51 1.38 -9.89
N LEU A 16 1.19 1.51 -9.83
CA LEU A 16 0.49 2.70 -9.33
C LEU A 16 0.03 2.43 -7.90
N LEU A 17 0.51 3.24 -6.95
CA LEU A 17 0.12 3.21 -5.55
C LEU A 17 -0.55 4.53 -5.16
N GLY A 18 -1.34 4.56 -4.10
CA GLY A 18 -2.01 5.75 -3.59
C GLY A 18 -3.43 5.47 -3.13
N LEU A 19 -3.89 6.09 -2.04
CA LEU A 19 -5.18 5.81 -1.40
C LEU A 19 -6.38 5.72 -2.36
N THR A 20 -7.47 5.06 -1.93
CA THR A 20 -8.74 5.10 -2.67
C THR A 20 -9.13 6.55 -2.98
N GLY A 21 -9.45 6.82 -4.25
CA GLY A 21 -9.73 8.17 -4.71
C GLY A 21 -8.50 9.01 -5.11
N ALA A 22 -7.26 8.52 -4.98
CA ALA A 22 -6.05 9.27 -5.39
C ALA A 22 -5.94 9.51 -6.91
N GLY A 23 -6.81 8.91 -7.72
CA GLY A 23 -6.85 9.09 -9.18
C GLY A 23 -6.03 8.06 -9.97
N LYS A 24 -5.70 6.89 -9.42
CA LYS A 24 -4.93 5.84 -10.11
C LYS A 24 -5.54 5.42 -11.45
N THR A 25 -6.83 5.08 -11.46
CA THR A 25 -7.54 4.69 -12.68
C THR A 25 -7.63 5.84 -13.68
N THR A 26 -7.88 7.06 -13.20
CA THR A 26 -7.90 8.27 -14.04
C THR A 26 -6.53 8.53 -14.68
N PHE A 27 -5.45 8.36 -13.92
CA PHE A 27 -4.08 8.46 -14.42
C PHE A 27 -3.78 7.41 -15.49
N ALA A 28 -4.15 6.14 -15.25
CA ALA A 28 -3.96 5.05 -16.21
C ALA A 28 -4.76 5.29 -17.51
N ARG A 29 -6.00 5.79 -17.39
CA ARG A 29 -6.82 6.24 -18.52
C ARG A 29 -6.17 7.39 -19.28
N ALA A 30 -5.72 8.43 -18.60
CA ALA A 30 -5.04 9.57 -19.23
C ALA A 30 -3.77 9.14 -19.97
N ALA A 31 -2.95 8.27 -19.37
CA ALA A 31 -1.70 7.80 -19.96
C ALA A 31 -1.91 6.95 -21.23
N SER A 32 -2.83 5.99 -21.15
CA SER A 32 -3.14 5.06 -22.24
C SER A 32 -3.96 5.72 -23.35
N GLY A 33 -4.87 6.64 -23.00
CA GLY A 33 -5.91 7.13 -23.90
C GLY A 33 -7.08 6.15 -24.06
N ASP A 34 -7.18 5.12 -23.23
CA ASP A 34 -8.24 4.13 -23.28
C ASP A 34 -9.46 4.60 -22.48
N GLU A 35 -10.44 5.19 -23.17
CA GLU A 35 -11.67 5.69 -22.57
C GLU A 35 -12.57 4.58 -21.99
N SER A 36 -12.36 3.32 -22.38
CA SER A 36 -13.15 2.17 -21.90
C SER A 36 -12.82 1.76 -20.46
N LEU A 37 -11.67 2.21 -19.92
CA LEU A 37 -11.30 1.95 -18.53
C LEU A 37 -12.30 2.64 -17.60
N GLU A 38 -13.20 1.90 -16.96
CA GLU A 38 -14.19 2.47 -16.04
C GLU A 38 -13.53 3.22 -14.86
N VAL A 39 -13.61 4.55 -14.86
CA VAL A 39 -13.30 5.40 -13.70
C VAL A 39 -14.56 5.46 -12.86
N GLY A 40 -14.60 4.65 -11.81
CA GLY A 40 -15.73 4.59 -10.90
C GLY A 40 -15.26 4.29 -9.48
N HIS A 41 -15.91 4.92 -8.50
CA HIS A 41 -15.78 4.59 -7.08
C HIS A 41 -16.36 3.18 -6.83
N SER A 42 -15.58 2.15 -7.15
CA SER A 42 -15.95 0.77 -6.84
C SER A 42 -15.66 0.52 -5.35
N ILE A 43 -16.70 0.64 -4.53
CA ILE A 43 -16.70 0.38 -3.08
C ILE A 43 -16.77 -1.15 -2.80
N TYR A 44 -16.02 -1.97 -3.54
CA TYR A 44 -16.01 -3.43 -3.33
C TYR A 44 -14.59 -3.95 -3.14
N PRO A 45 -14.15 -4.15 -1.89
CA PRO A 45 -12.89 -4.80 -1.59
C PRO A 45 -13.13 -6.29 -1.38
N CYS A 46 -12.90 -7.10 -2.41
CA CYS A 46 -12.45 -8.47 -2.26
C CYS A 46 -12.12 -9.06 -3.63
N THR A 47 -10.97 -9.74 -3.71
CA THR A 47 -10.52 -10.58 -4.83
C THR A 47 -10.52 -9.90 -6.21
N GLN A 48 -9.51 -9.09 -6.52
CA GLN A 48 -9.20 -8.70 -7.90
C GLN A 48 -7.69 -8.90 -8.12
N GLU A 49 -7.32 -9.71 -9.10
CA GLU A 49 -5.94 -9.78 -9.58
C GLU A 49 -5.50 -8.37 -10.04
N PRO A 50 -4.20 -8.01 -9.95
CA PRO A 50 -3.71 -6.71 -10.39
C PRO A 50 -4.10 -6.46 -11.86
N LYS A 51 -4.86 -5.39 -12.13
CA LYS A 51 -5.22 -5.02 -13.50
C LYS A 51 -4.03 -4.35 -14.17
N VAL A 52 -3.62 -4.85 -15.33
CA VAL A 52 -2.50 -4.28 -16.09
C VAL A 52 -3.05 -3.55 -17.31
N VAL A 53 -2.95 -2.22 -17.31
CA VAL A 53 -3.27 -1.38 -18.47
C VAL A 53 -2.04 -1.30 -19.37
N ARG A 54 -2.18 -1.74 -20.63
CA ARG A 54 -1.07 -1.77 -21.59
C ARG A 54 -1.25 -0.73 -22.69
N PHE A 55 -0.17 -0.06 -23.05
CA PHE A 55 -0.12 0.88 -24.18
C PHE A 55 1.32 1.10 -24.62
N THR A 56 1.51 1.80 -25.74
CA THR A 56 2.85 2.16 -26.26
C THR A 56 3.18 3.61 -25.95
N LEU A 57 4.40 3.84 -25.48
CA LEU A 57 4.98 5.17 -25.27
C LEU A 57 6.42 5.17 -25.77
N ASP A 58 6.77 6.13 -26.62
CA ASP A 58 8.12 6.28 -27.18
C ASP A 58 8.70 4.97 -27.77
N GLY A 59 7.84 4.21 -28.47
CA GLY A 59 8.21 2.92 -29.08
C GLY A 59 8.33 1.74 -28.11
N ARG A 60 8.06 1.93 -26.82
CA ARG A 60 8.12 0.88 -25.79
C ARG A 60 6.73 0.46 -25.33
N ARG A 61 6.54 -0.83 -25.09
CA ARG A 61 5.33 -1.37 -24.44
C ARG A 61 5.37 -1.07 -22.95
N ILE A 62 4.37 -0.37 -22.46
CA ILE A 62 4.21 0.00 -21.05
C ILE A 62 3.07 -0.82 -20.47
N GLY A 63 3.28 -1.38 -19.27
CA GLY A 63 2.25 -1.98 -18.43
C GLY A 63 2.13 -1.20 -17.12
N LEU A 64 1.02 -0.48 -16.95
CA LEU A 64 0.66 0.12 -15.67
C LEU A 64 -0.10 -0.90 -14.83
N ILE A 65 0.49 -1.28 -13.71
CA ILE A 65 -0.10 -2.22 -12.76
C ILE A 65 -0.92 -1.40 -11.78
N ASP A 66 -2.24 -1.45 -11.93
CA ASP A 66 -3.15 -1.01 -10.89
C ASP A 66 -3.13 -2.06 -9.79
N THR A 67 -2.89 -1.63 -8.55
CA THR A 67 -2.84 -2.51 -7.38
C THR A 67 -4.07 -2.27 -6.49
N PRO A 68 -5.29 -2.60 -6.96
CA PRO A 68 -6.50 -2.48 -6.13
C PRO A 68 -6.33 -3.40 -4.91
N GLY A 69 -6.36 -2.80 -3.72
CA GLY A 69 -6.16 -3.50 -2.45
C GLY A 69 -4.78 -3.32 -1.80
N PHE A 70 -3.79 -2.70 -2.44
CA PHE A 70 -2.66 -2.15 -1.66
C PHE A 70 -3.09 -0.86 -0.92
N ASP A 71 -4.03 -0.13 -1.53
CA ASP A 71 -4.44 1.21 -1.12
C ASP A 71 -5.79 1.29 -0.40
N ASP A 72 -6.42 0.15 -0.09
CA ASP A 72 -7.73 0.12 0.58
C ASP A 72 -7.57 0.37 2.08
N ASP A 73 -8.02 1.53 2.59
CA ASP A 73 -7.94 1.97 3.99
C ASP A 73 -8.43 0.95 5.04
N ASN A 74 -9.20 -0.04 4.63
CA ASN A 74 -9.70 -1.10 5.52
C ASN A 74 -8.72 -2.26 5.70
N ARG A 75 -7.68 -2.38 4.87
CA ARG A 75 -6.69 -3.46 4.96
C ARG A 75 -5.63 -3.19 6.01
N SER A 76 -5.34 -4.25 6.77
CA SER A 76 -4.26 -4.28 7.76
C SER A 76 -2.88 -4.41 7.11
N ASP A 77 -1.85 -3.98 7.84
CA ASP A 77 -0.44 -4.11 7.42
C ASP A 77 -0.08 -5.57 7.03
N VAL A 78 -0.72 -6.56 7.67
CA VAL A 78 -0.49 -8.00 7.40
C VAL A 78 -1.06 -8.43 6.07
N GLU A 79 -2.25 -7.97 5.70
CA GLU A 79 -2.87 -8.27 4.41
C GLU A 79 -2.10 -7.62 3.27
N ILE A 80 -1.57 -6.42 3.49
CA ILE A 80 -0.69 -5.73 2.55
C ILE A 80 0.60 -6.53 2.33
N LEU A 81 1.27 -6.95 3.41
CA LEU A 81 2.50 -7.73 3.32
C LEU A 81 2.26 -9.09 2.66
N GLU A 82 1.18 -9.79 3.00
CA GLU A 82 0.80 -11.04 2.36
C GLU A 82 0.62 -10.87 0.85
N ALA A 83 -0.13 -9.86 0.42
CA ALA A 83 -0.35 -9.59 -1.00
C ALA A 83 0.99 -9.32 -1.75
N ILE A 84 1.90 -8.56 -1.15
CA ILE A 84 3.23 -8.32 -1.74
C ILE A 84 4.07 -9.60 -1.79
N VAL A 85 4.07 -10.40 -0.72
CA VAL A 85 4.81 -11.66 -0.64
C VAL A 85 4.31 -12.66 -1.68
N GLU A 86 3.00 -12.76 -1.85
CA GLU A 86 2.38 -13.58 -2.90
C GLU A 86 2.77 -13.10 -4.30
N TRP A 87 2.75 -11.78 -4.50
CA TRP A 87 3.13 -11.14 -5.75
C TRP A 87 4.61 -11.33 -6.10
N LEU A 88 5.50 -11.32 -5.10
CA LEU A 88 6.93 -11.59 -5.25
C LEU A 88 7.25 -13.09 -5.44
N GLY A 89 6.49 -14.01 -4.82
CA GLY A 89 6.97 -15.38 -4.56
C GLY A 89 6.60 -16.47 -5.55
N SER A 90 5.36 -16.57 -6.00
CA SER A 90 4.97 -17.82 -6.69
C SER A 90 3.83 -17.76 -7.70
N LYS A 91 3.05 -16.67 -7.75
CA LYS A 91 1.90 -16.52 -8.66
C LYS A 91 1.93 -15.27 -9.56
N GLY A 92 2.88 -14.35 -9.37
CA GLY A 92 2.87 -13.05 -10.04
C GLY A 92 3.59 -12.98 -11.39
N TYR A 93 3.10 -12.06 -12.24
CA TYR A 93 3.73 -11.55 -13.48
C TYR A 93 5.22 -11.18 -13.29
N LEU A 94 5.63 -10.81 -12.06
CA LEU A 94 7.00 -10.46 -11.73
C LEU A 94 8.00 -11.62 -11.58
N LYS A 95 7.53 -12.88 -11.60
CA LYS A 95 8.46 -14.02 -11.68
C LYS A 95 9.29 -13.97 -12.97
N ARG A 96 8.74 -13.35 -14.02
CA ARG A 96 9.36 -13.16 -15.34
C ARG A 96 9.65 -11.69 -15.68
N HIS A 97 9.08 -10.75 -14.94
CA HIS A 97 9.23 -9.32 -15.20
C HIS A 97 9.68 -8.62 -13.91
N ARG A 98 10.46 -7.55 -13.98
CA ARG A 98 10.80 -6.76 -12.79
C ARG A 98 10.15 -5.39 -12.96
N LEU A 99 9.67 -4.80 -11.87
CA LEU A 99 9.18 -3.43 -11.94
C LEU A 99 10.31 -2.49 -12.38
N ASP A 100 9.97 -1.57 -13.25
CA ASP A 100 10.79 -0.44 -13.67
C ASP A 100 10.67 0.73 -12.70
N GLY A 101 9.54 0.87 -12.01
CA GLY A 101 9.35 1.95 -11.04
C GLY A 101 8.01 1.91 -10.33
N LEU A 102 7.82 2.88 -9.44
CA LEU A 102 6.59 3.12 -8.69
C LEU A 102 6.13 4.55 -8.91
N ILE A 103 4.82 4.73 -9.10
CA ILE A 103 4.19 6.04 -9.06
C ILE A 103 3.27 6.05 -7.85
N LEU A 104 3.60 6.90 -6.86
CA LEU A 104 2.77 7.15 -5.69
C LEU A 104 1.86 8.35 -5.97
N LEU A 105 0.60 8.09 -6.29
CA LEU A 105 -0.41 9.11 -6.51
C LEU A 105 -0.95 9.63 -5.18
N HIS A 106 -0.96 10.96 -5.02
CA HIS A 106 -1.45 11.60 -3.81
C HIS A 106 -2.32 12.81 -4.15
N PRO A 107 -3.61 12.83 -3.75
CA PRO A 107 -4.47 13.98 -3.98
C PRO A 107 -4.05 15.15 -3.09
N ILE A 108 -3.86 16.34 -3.67
CA ILE A 108 -3.45 17.52 -2.91
C ILE A 108 -4.59 18.08 -2.04
N THR A 109 -5.83 17.74 -2.38
CA THR A 109 -7.08 18.20 -1.74
C THR A 109 -7.25 17.75 -0.29
N VAL A 110 -6.54 16.71 0.13
CA VAL A 110 -6.54 16.27 1.53
C VAL A 110 -5.84 17.33 2.38
N HIS A 111 -6.56 17.97 3.31
CA HIS A 111 -6.02 19.07 4.12
C HIS A 111 -5.01 18.58 5.17
N ARG A 112 -5.17 17.36 5.68
CA ARG A 112 -4.30 16.76 6.70
C ARG A 112 -4.03 15.31 6.34
N VAL A 113 -2.74 14.96 6.32
CA VAL A 113 -2.32 13.55 6.21
C VAL A 113 -2.78 12.84 7.49
N GLY A 114 -3.76 11.94 7.33
CA GLY A 114 -4.35 11.18 8.43
C GLY A 114 -3.38 10.17 9.05
N GLY A 115 -3.72 9.65 10.24
CA GLY A 115 -2.91 8.62 10.91
C GLY A 115 -2.69 7.37 10.06
N THR A 116 -3.74 6.92 9.36
CA THR A 116 -3.71 5.75 8.47
C THR A 116 -2.73 5.93 7.31
N GLU A 117 -2.71 7.10 6.68
CA GLU A 117 -1.81 7.40 5.55
C GLU A 117 -0.34 7.43 5.99
N ARG A 118 -0.06 7.98 7.18
CA ARG A 118 1.28 7.96 7.79
C ARG A 118 1.74 6.54 8.08
N GLN A 119 0.87 5.72 8.67
CA GLN A 119 1.17 4.33 8.96
C GLN A 119 1.49 3.55 7.68
N ARG A 120 0.67 3.70 6.64
CA ARG A 120 0.89 3.09 5.32
C ARG A 120 2.20 3.52 4.69
N THR A 121 2.49 4.83 4.74
CA THR A 121 3.74 5.35 4.22
C THR A 121 4.94 4.79 4.98
N ARG A 122 4.85 4.63 6.31
CA ARG A 122 5.90 3.99 7.11
C ARG A 122 6.11 2.53 6.69
N LEU A 123 5.03 1.76 6.53
CA LEU A 123 5.13 0.37 6.07
C LEU A 123 5.75 0.29 4.66
N LEU A 124 5.30 1.15 3.73
CA LEU A 124 5.85 1.23 2.37
C LEU A 124 7.35 1.55 2.39
N LYS A 125 7.78 2.50 3.23
CA LYS A 125 9.20 2.81 3.45
C LYS A 125 9.99 1.56 3.91
N LYS A 126 9.43 0.76 4.83
CA LYS A 126 10.08 -0.50 5.27
C LYS A 126 10.14 -1.56 4.17
N ILE A 127 9.10 -1.66 3.34
CA ILE A 127 9.05 -2.62 2.22
C ILE A 127 10.08 -2.28 1.14
N LEU A 128 10.16 -1.01 0.76
CA LEU A 128 11.00 -0.55 -0.34
C LEU A 128 12.45 -0.38 0.07
N GLY A 129 12.70 0.26 1.21
CA GLY A 129 14.04 0.66 1.65
C GLY A 129 14.63 1.82 0.83
N PRO A 130 15.58 2.59 1.41
CA PRO A 130 16.09 3.82 0.81
C PRO A 130 16.66 3.67 -0.61
N ASP A 131 17.35 2.55 -0.88
CA ASP A 131 17.94 2.29 -2.20
C ASP A 131 16.93 2.22 -3.35
N ALA A 132 15.67 1.90 -3.02
CA ALA A 132 14.58 1.84 -3.98
C ALA A 132 13.87 3.19 -4.17
N TYR A 133 14.11 4.21 -3.33
CA TYR A 133 13.34 5.46 -3.37
C TYR A 133 13.58 6.28 -4.63
N LYS A 134 14.80 6.21 -5.18
CA LYS A 134 15.15 6.73 -6.50
C LYS A 134 14.38 6.12 -7.68
N ARG A 135 13.48 5.17 -7.45
CA ARG A 135 12.53 4.61 -8.45
C ARG A 135 11.10 5.03 -8.22
N ILE A 136 10.87 5.87 -7.23
CA ILE A 136 9.55 6.37 -6.87
C ILE A 136 9.37 7.74 -7.48
N ILE A 137 8.25 7.93 -8.17
CA ILE A 137 7.75 9.26 -8.50
C ILE A 137 6.51 9.49 -7.66
N ILE A 138 6.55 10.54 -6.85
CA ILE A 138 5.39 11.04 -6.12
C ILE A 138 4.63 11.95 -7.09
N ALA A 139 3.46 11.49 -7.53
CA ALA A 139 2.61 12.22 -8.46
C ALA A 139 1.44 12.86 -7.70
N THR A 140 1.44 14.18 -7.56
CA THR A 140 0.32 14.86 -6.89
C THR A 140 -0.83 15.10 -7.87
N THR A 141 -2.06 14.82 -7.43
CA THR A 141 -3.28 14.86 -8.26
C THR A 141 -4.31 15.84 -7.68
N MET A 142 -5.42 16.06 -8.41
CA MET A 142 -6.56 16.89 -8.01
C MET A 142 -6.25 18.38 -7.85
N TRP A 143 -5.33 18.89 -8.67
CA TRP A 143 -4.96 20.31 -8.64
C TRP A 143 -6.13 21.23 -9.03
N GLU A 144 -7.03 20.75 -9.89
CA GLU A 144 -8.22 21.48 -10.35
C GLU A 144 -9.21 21.84 -9.24
N GLN A 145 -9.09 21.21 -8.08
CA GLN A 145 -9.98 21.41 -6.93
C GLN A 145 -9.45 22.47 -5.94
N ILE A 146 -8.21 22.94 -6.08
CA ILE A 146 -7.65 23.99 -5.23
C ILE A 146 -7.49 25.26 -6.07
N LYS A 147 -8.18 26.33 -5.66
CA LYS A 147 -8.13 27.62 -6.36
C LYS A 147 -7.06 28.56 -5.81
N ASP A 148 -6.66 28.37 -4.56
CA ASP A 148 -5.71 29.23 -3.86
C ASP A 148 -4.27 28.70 -4.00
N PRO A 149 -3.38 29.42 -4.71
CA PRO A 149 -1.99 29.03 -4.88
C PRO A 149 -1.19 28.96 -3.57
N GLU A 150 -1.54 29.77 -2.56
CA GLU A 150 -0.85 29.74 -1.27
C GLU A 150 -1.22 28.47 -0.49
N ASP A 151 -2.50 28.08 -0.51
CA ASP A 151 -2.94 26.81 0.08
C ASP A 151 -2.31 25.60 -0.65
N MET A 152 -2.18 25.67 -1.98
CA MET A 152 -1.44 24.65 -2.76
C MET A 152 0.00 24.50 -2.25
N GLN A 153 0.74 25.61 -2.18
CA GLN A 153 2.14 25.60 -1.76
C GLN A 153 2.31 25.08 -0.33
N ARG A 154 1.47 25.56 0.61
CA ARG A 154 1.47 25.12 2.00
C ARG A 154 1.25 23.61 2.14
N ARG A 155 0.34 23.04 1.35
CA ARG A 155 0.03 21.60 1.36
C ARG A 155 1.17 20.75 0.81
N ILE A 156 1.91 21.25 -0.17
CA ILE A 156 3.11 20.59 -0.69
C ILE A 156 4.21 20.63 0.37
N ASP A 157 4.51 21.81 0.90
CA ASP A 157 5.65 22.01 1.80
C ASP A 157 5.47 21.24 3.10
N GLY A 158 4.25 21.23 3.66
CA GLY A 158 3.92 20.42 4.82
C GLY A 158 4.15 18.92 4.59
N ARG A 159 3.94 18.41 3.37
CA ARG A 159 4.18 17.00 3.05
C ARG A 159 5.64 16.70 2.74
N LYS A 160 6.34 17.63 2.07
CA LYS A 160 7.78 17.54 1.84
C LYS A 160 8.54 17.46 3.16
N ALA A 161 8.17 18.28 4.13
CA ALA A 161 8.81 18.33 5.45
C ALA A 161 8.45 17.15 6.37
N ASP A 162 7.58 16.24 5.92
CA ASP A 162 7.00 15.21 6.78
C ASP A 162 6.87 13.88 6.04
N LEU A 163 5.74 13.66 5.35
CA LEU A 163 5.41 12.37 4.73
C LEU A 163 6.48 11.93 3.71
N TRP A 164 6.96 12.89 2.92
CA TRP A 164 7.82 12.64 1.77
C TRP A 164 9.29 12.94 1.99
N SER A 165 9.70 13.51 3.13
CA SER A 165 11.09 13.94 3.35
C SER A 165 12.09 12.81 3.05
N ASP A 166 11.94 11.64 3.70
CA ASP A 166 12.83 10.49 3.43
C ASP A 166 12.86 10.07 1.95
N PHE A 167 11.73 10.14 1.25
CA PHE A 167 11.68 9.76 -0.17
C PHE A 167 12.48 10.74 -1.01
N LEU A 168 12.25 12.04 -0.81
CA LEU A 168 12.86 13.11 -1.58
C LEU A 168 14.36 13.22 -1.29
N GLU A 169 14.77 13.10 -0.03
CA GLU A 169 16.18 13.10 0.38
C GLU A 169 16.97 11.94 -0.24
N ASN A 170 16.30 10.82 -0.54
CA ASN A 170 16.90 9.65 -1.19
C ASN A 170 16.54 9.54 -2.68
N GLY A 171 16.23 10.67 -3.31
CA GLY A 171 16.18 10.80 -4.77
C GLY A 171 14.86 10.42 -5.44
N ALA A 172 13.76 10.27 -4.69
CA ALA A 172 12.43 10.24 -5.29
C ALA A 172 12.11 11.61 -5.92
N GLU A 173 11.36 11.60 -7.02
CA GLU A 173 10.94 12.85 -7.67
C GLU A 173 9.49 13.20 -7.30
N LEU A 174 9.21 14.49 -7.07
CA LEU A 174 7.85 15.02 -6.90
C LEU A 174 7.41 15.70 -8.19
N VAL A 175 6.28 15.28 -8.76
CA VAL A 175 5.78 15.80 -10.04
C VAL A 175 4.26 16.05 -9.98
N PRO A 176 3.75 17.23 -10.36
CA PRO A 176 2.31 17.45 -10.48
C PRO A 176 1.73 16.68 -11.69
N HIS A 177 0.60 16.04 -11.49
CA HIS A 177 -0.23 15.48 -12.55
C HIS A 177 -1.49 16.33 -12.77
N GLU A 178 -1.57 16.99 -13.92
CA GLU A 178 -2.63 17.94 -14.27
C GLU A 178 -3.86 17.27 -14.89
N ASN A 179 -4.05 15.96 -14.64
CA ASN A 179 -5.12 15.16 -15.23
C ASN A 179 -5.13 15.16 -16.77
N THR A 180 -3.96 15.36 -17.39
CA THR A 180 -3.77 15.37 -18.84
C THR A 180 -2.95 14.16 -19.30
N LYS A 181 -3.15 13.75 -20.56
CA LYS A 181 -2.34 12.71 -21.20
C LYS A 181 -0.84 13.05 -21.20
N ASP A 182 -0.50 14.30 -21.46
CA ASP A 182 0.88 14.76 -21.52
C ASP A 182 1.56 14.73 -20.14
N SER A 183 0.89 15.19 -19.09
CA SER A 183 1.44 15.12 -17.73
C SER A 183 1.61 13.68 -17.26
N ALA A 184 0.63 12.79 -17.55
CA ALA A 184 0.73 11.36 -17.21
C ALA A 184 1.90 10.68 -17.94
N ARG A 185 2.03 10.91 -19.26
CA ARG A 185 3.12 10.35 -20.06
C ARG A 185 4.48 10.90 -19.64
N LYS A 186 4.58 12.20 -19.31
CA LYS A 186 5.81 12.82 -18.78
C LYS A 186 6.28 12.15 -17.48
N ILE A 187 5.34 11.84 -16.56
CA ILE A 187 5.64 11.11 -15.32
C ILE A 187 6.16 9.70 -15.64
N ILE A 188 5.51 9.00 -16.57
CA ILE A 188 5.93 7.64 -16.98
C ILE A 188 7.30 7.67 -17.67
N SER A 189 7.56 8.61 -18.56
CA SER A 189 8.87 8.77 -19.21
C SER A 189 9.99 9.07 -18.20
N LYS A 190 9.71 9.79 -17.10
CA LYS A 190 10.67 9.95 -16.00
C LYS A 190 10.98 8.63 -15.30
N ALA A 191 9.96 7.81 -15.02
CA ALA A 191 10.15 6.49 -14.40
C ALA A 191 10.97 5.58 -15.32
N ILE A 192 10.68 5.61 -16.64
CA ILE A 192 11.42 4.89 -17.66
C ILE A 192 12.90 5.28 -17.67
N LYS A 193 13.21 6.58 -17.83
CA LYS A 193 14.59 7.08 -17.86
C LYS A 193 15.37 6.69 -16.61
N THR A 194 14.68 6.72 -15.48
CA THR A 194 15.25 6.33 -14.19
C THR A 194 15.54 4.82 -14.14
N SER A 195 14.64 3.98 -14.64
CA SER A 195 14.85 2.54 -14.78
C SER A 195 16.01 2.24 -15.73
N ASP A 196 16.07 2.89 -16.89
CA ASP A 196 17.12 2.67 -17.89
C ASP A 196 18.51 3.00 -17.32
N ARG A 197 18.61 4.09 -16.53
CA ARG A 197 19.89 4.52 -15.93
C ARG A 197 20.37 3.60 -14.80
N LEU A 198 19.45 3.09 -13.98
CA LEU A 198 19.80 2.54 -12.68
C LEU A 198 19.35 1.07 -12.52
N GLY A 199 18.67 0.50 -13.51
CA GLY A 199 18.11 -0.85 -13.52
C GLY A 199 16.71 -0.96 -12.90
N LYS A 200 16.22 -2.20 -12.79
CA LYS A 200 14.88 -2.50 -12.26
C LYS A 200 14.77 -2.24 -10.75
N LEU A 201 13.56 -1.94 -10.26
CA LEU A 201 13.24 -1.78 -8.84
C LEU A 201 13.52 -3.08 -8.07
N LYS A 202 14.22 -2.95 -6.95
CA LYS A 202 14.49 -4.03 -6.00
C LYS A 202 14.04 -3.58 -4.61
N PRO A 203 12.87 -4.02 -4.13
CA PRO A 203 12.43 -3.72 -2.77
C PRO A 203 13.32 -4.40 -1.73
N LYS A 204 13.66 -3.70 -0.65
CA LYS A 204 14.37 -4.26 0.51
C LYS A 204 13.71 -5.53 1.04
N LEU A 205 12.38 -5.56 1.11
CA LEU A 205 11.61 -6.74 1.53
C LEU A 205 11.98 -7.97 0.69
N HIS A 206 12.14 -7.82 -0.62
CA HIS A 206 12.50 -8.94 -1.48
C HIS A 206 13.91 -9.46 -1.12
N GLU A 207 14.87 -8.57 -0.90
CA GLU A 207 16.24 -8.96 -0.52
C GLU A 207 16.32 -9.64 0.86
N GLU A 208 15.52 -9.17 1.83
CA GLU A 208 15.40 -9.80 3.15
C GLU A 208 14.80 -11.21 3.03
N LEU A 209 13.75 -11.36 2.21
CA LEU A 209 13.10 -12.65 1.98
C LEU A 209 13.98 -13.66 1.25
N LEU A 210 14.96 -13.22 0.45
CA LEU A 210 16.00 -14.08 -0.13
C LEU A 210 16.95 -14.67 0.93
N LYS A 211 17.20 -13.95 2.03
CA LYS A 211 18.05 -14.41 3.12
C LYS A 211 17.28 -15.25 4.13
N ASN A 212 16.04 -14.84 4.40
CA ASN A 212 15.17 -15.51 5.36
C ASN A 212 13.72 -15.43 4.90
N PRO A 213 13.06 -16.57 4.64
CA PRO A 213 11.71 -16.55 4.10
C PRO A 213 10.65 -16.07 5.10
N ARG A 214 10.95 -15.93 6.40
CA ARG A 214 9.95 -15.54 7.41
C ARG A 214 9.64 -14.05 7.31
N VAL A 215 8.40 -13.71 6.92
CA VAL A 215 7.98 -12.32 6.71
C VAL A 215 8.06 -11.52 8.01
N VAL A 216 7.66 -12.10 9.14
CA VAL A 216 7.70 -11.44 10.45
C VAL A 216 9.11 -11.01 10.91
N GLU A 217 10.16 -11.60 10.34
CA GLU A 217 11.55 -11.29 10.67
C GLU A 217 12.17 -10.23 9.75
N THR A 218 11.44 -9.80 8.72
CA THR A 218 11.83 -8.71 7.81
C THR A 218 11.64 -7.35 8.48
N THR A 219 12.28 -6.30 7.97
CA THR A 219 12.09 -4.93 8.52
C THR A 219 10.61 -4.53 8.49
N ALA A 220 9.89 -4.86 7.40
CA ALA A 220 8.48 -4.54 7.26
C ALA A 220 7.58 -5.41 8.16
N GLY A 221 7.94 -6.69 8.35
CA GLY A 221 7.24 -7.58 9.27
C GLY A 221 7.38 -7.15 10.73
N VAL A 222 8.56 -6.69 11.15
CA VAL A 222 8.80 -6.15 12.50
C VAL A 222 7.96 -4.88 12.74
N GLU A 223 7.86 -3.98 11.77
CA GLU A 223 6.99 -2.79 11.84
C GLU A 223 5.52 -3.19 12.02
N ALA A 224 5.01 -4.09 11.17
CA ALA A 224 3.64 -4.57 11.25
C ALA A 224 3.36 -5.27 12.59
N LYS A 225 4.29 -6.11 13.07
CA LYS A 225 4.20 -6.78 14.37
C LYS A 225 4.12 -5.77 15.52
N THR A 226 5.01 -4.78 15.52
CA THR A 226 5.05 -3.74 16.55
C THR A 226 3.75 -2.95 16.61
N ASN A 227 3.16 -2.63 15.45
CA ASN A 227 1.88 -1.94 15.37
C ASN A 227 0.74 -2.81 15.94
N ILE A 228 0.67 -4.09 15.58
CA ILE A 228 -0.34 -5.01 16.12
C ILE A 228 -0.19 -5.20 17.63
N GLU A 229 1.04 -5.35 18.14
CA GLU A 229 1.29 -5.49 19.57
C GLU A 229 0.84 -4.24 20.34
N ARG A 230 1.03 -3.04 19.78
CA ARG A 230 0.51 -1.79 20.34
C ARG A 230 -1.02 -1.74 20.35
N GLU A 231 -1.68 -2.22 19.29
CA GLU A 231 -3.14 -2.33 19.23
C GLU A 231 -3.69 -3.30 20.28
N ILE A 232 -3.02 -4.44 20.47
CA ILE A 232 -3.35 -5.44 21.51
C ILE A 232 -3.19 -4.84 22.91
N GLU A 233 -2.07 -4.15 23.17
CA GLU A 233 -1.83 -3.49 24.46
C GLU A 233 -2.89 -2.44 24.76
N ASN A 234 -3.25 -1.61 23.77
CA ASN A 234 -4.31 -0.61 23.91
C ASN A 234 -5.68 -1.25 24.19
N CYS A 235 -6.04 -2.34 23.49
CA CYS A 235 -7.27 -3.08 23.78
C CYS A 235 -7.29 -3.64 25.21
N ASN A 236 -6.17 -4.21 25.67
CA ASN A 236 -6.04 -4.72 27.04
C ASN A 236 -6.17 -3.59 28.08
N LYS A 237 -5.58 -2.42 27.82
CA LYS A 237 -5.74 -1.23 28.67
C LYS A 237 -7.21 -0.80 28.76
N LEU A 238 -7.89 -0.66 27.61
CA LEU A 238 -9.31 -0.29 27.56
C LEU A 238 -10.19 -1.33 28.26
N LEU A 239 -9.91 -2.63 28.13
CA LEU A 239 -10.64 -3.68 28.85
C LEU A 239 -10.49 -3.59 30.38
N ARG A 240 -9.30 -3.19 30.87
CA ARG A 240 -9.05 -2.94 32.30
C ARG A 240 -9.81 -1.70 32.77
N GLU A 241 -9.80 -0.62 32.00
CA GLU A 241 -10.52 0.62 32.31
C GLU A 241 -12.04 0.44 32.28
N ASN A 242 -12.57 -0.24 31.25
CA ASN A 242 -13.97 -0.63 31.16
C ASN A 242 -14.38 -1.51 32.35
N LYS A 243 -13.54 -2.48 32.78
CA LYS A 243 -13.81 -3.30 33.98
C LYS A 243 -13.92 -2.47 35.27
N LYS A 244 -13.15 -1.39 35.42
CA LYS A 244 -13.26 -0.49 36.59
C LYS A 244 -14.58 0.28 36.64
N LYS A 245 -15.28 0.39 35.51
CA LYS A 245 -16.57 1.07 35.35
C LYS A 245 -17.74 0.07 35.28
N GLU A 246 -17.54 -1.18 35.69
CA GLU A 246 -18.58 -2.22 35.66
C GLU A 246 -19.80 -1.80 36.49
N PRO A 247 -20.99 -1.65 35.88
CA PRO A 247 -22.21 -1.30 36.60
C PRO A 247 -22.81 -2.50 37.32
N THR A 248 -23.78 -2.26 38.19
CA THR A 248 -24.50 -3.33 38.89
C THR A 248 -25.25 -4.21 37.88
N ARG A 249 -25.05 -5.53 37.97
CA ARG A 249 -25.74 -6.50 37.12
C ARG A 249 -27.24 -6.53 37.42
N PRO A 250 -28.13 -6.40 36.40
CA PRO A 250 -29.56 -6.57 36.58
C PRO A 250 -29.89 -7.94 37.17
N GLY A 251 -30.76 -7.97 38.18
CA GLY A 251 -31.24 -9.20 38.79
C GLY A 251 -32.29 -9.91 37.94
N LYS A 252 -32.69 -11.13 38.32
CA LYS A 252 -33.77 -11.89 37.66
C LYS A 252 -35.18 -11.31 37.88
N GLY A 253 -35.33 -10.30 38.74
CA GLY A 253 -36.60 -9.62 39.04
C GLY A 253 -36.77 -8.29 38.29
N ARG A 254 -37.76 -7.48 38.70
CA ARG A 254 -38.01 -6.14 38.12
C ARG A 254 -36.84 -5.21 38.47
N SER A 255 -35.92 -5.03 37.53
CA SER A 255 -34.80 -4.09 37.64
C SER A 255 -35.21 -2.72 37.08
N ASP A 256 -34.66 -1.66 37.64
CA ASP A 256 -34.88 -0.30 37.15
C ASP A 256 -34.36 -0.13 35.71
N PRO A 257 -35.11 0.52 34.80
CA PRO A 257 -34.72 0.67 33.39
C PRO A 257 -33.33 1.29 33.16
N LYS A 258 -32.87 2.17 34.05
CA LYS A 258 -31.53 2.77 33.94
C LYS A 258 -30.44 1.74 34.21
N THR A 259 -30.63 0.88 35.21
CA THR A 259 -29.68 -0.19 35.56
C THR A 259 -29.50 -1.18 34.42
N VAL A 260 -30.61 -1.54 33.74
CA VAL A 260 -30.58 -2.40 32.57
C VAL A 260 -29.79 -1.74 31.43
N ARG A 261 -30.10 -0.48 31.11
CA ARG A 261 -29.44 0.27 30.04
C ARG A 261 -27.93 0.45 30.27
N ASP A 262 -27.53 0.82 31.50
CA ASP A 262 -26.11 1.01 31.84
C ASP A 262 -25.33 -0.31 31.71
N TRP A 263 -25.92 -1.43 32.13
CA TRP A 263 -25.34 -2.76 31.97
C TRP A 263 -25.22 -3.19 30.51
N GLU A 264 -26.27 -2.99 29.70
CA GLU A 264 -26.27 -3.31 28.28
C GLU A 264 -25.19 -2.53 27.53
N GLY A 265 -25.12 -1.20 27.73
CA GLY A 265 -24.12 -0.36 27.08
C GLY A 265 -22.68 -0.74 27.48
N TRP A 266 -22.45 -1.00 28.76
CA TRP A 266 -21.14 -1.48 29.23
C TRP A 266 -20.77 -2.85 28.66
N SER A 267 -21.73 -3.77 28.62
CA SER A 267 -21.56 -5.13 28.08
C SER A 267 -21.26 -5.10 26.58
N GLU A 268 -21.97 -4.27 25.82
CA GLU A 268 -21.73 -4.08 24.38
C GLU A 268 -20.34 -3.51 24.10
N GLU A 269 -19.92 -2.47 24.82
CA GLU A 269 -18.58 -1.89 24.71
C GLU A 269 -17.51 -2.94 25.02
N ARG A 270 -17.69 -3.68 26.12
CA ARG A 270 -16.77 -4.74 26.54
C ARG A 270 -16.66 -5.86 25.51
N GLN A 271 -17.79 -6.31 24.94
CA GLN A 271 -17.79 -7.31 23.88
C GLN A 271 -17.11 -6.79 22.61
N ALA A 272 -17.31 -5.52 22.24
CA ALA A 272 -16.63 -4.91 21.10
C ALA A 272 -15.11 -4.86 21.29
N LEU A 273 -14.63 -4.54 22.50
CA LEU A 273 -13.20 -4.59 22.84
C LEU A 273 -12.63 -6.01 22.76
N HIS A 274 -13.36 -7.02 23.25
CA HIS A 274 -12.94 -8.42 23.13
C HIS A 274 -12.89 -8.89 21.67
N ARG A 275 -13.85 -8.49 20.82
CA ARG A 275 -13.82 -8.77 19.37
C ARG A 275 -12.59 -8.18 18.71
N LYS A 276 -12.28 -6.90 18.98
CA LYS A 276 -11.06 -6.24 18.47
C LYS A 276 -9.80 -6.96 18.93
N LEU A 277 -9.69 -7.29 20.22
CA LEU A 277 -8.55 -8.02 20.77
C LEU A 277 -8.35 -9.38 20.08
N HIS A 278 -9.44 -10.12 19.84
CA HIS A 278 -9.39 -11.39 19.11
C HIS A 278 -8.90 -11.18 17.66
N GLU A 279 -9.39 -10.15 16.98
CA GLU A 279 -8.98 -9.80 15.62
C GLU A 279 -7.48 -9.45 15.54
N HIS A 280 -6.98 -8.59 16.43
CA HIS A 280 -5.55 -8.23 16.45
C HIS A 280 -4.66 -9.46 16.74
N ASN A 281 -5.07 -10.34 17.65
CA ASN A 281 -4.35 -11.60 17.89
C ASN A 281 -4.36 -12.53 16.67
N ALA A 282 -5.47 -12.61 15.94
CA ALA A 282 -5.55 -13.38 14.70
C ALA A 282 -4.60 -12.81 13.63
N ARG A 283 -4.52 -11.48 13.49
CA ARG A 283 -3.56 -10.80 12.60
C ARG A 283 -2.11 -11.10 12.99
N LEU A 284 -1.77 -11.06 14.28
CA LEU A 284 -0.44 -11.40 14.77
C LEU A 284 -0.08 -12.86 14.47
N LYS A 285 -1.01 -13.79 14.72
CA LYS A 285 -0.83 -15.21 14.40
C LYS A 285 -0.61 -15.42 12.90
N LYS A 286 -1.40 -14.74 12.06
CA LYS A 286 -1.25 -14.77 10.61
C LYS A 286 0.13 -14.29 10.19
N LEU A 287 0.56 -13.11 10.65
CA LEU A 287 1.89 -12.55 10.36
C LEU A 287 3.02 -13.52 10.75
N ASN A 288 2.94 -14.14 11.93
CA ASN A 288 3.94 -15.12 12.39
C ASN A 288 4.03 -16.36 11.51
N SER A 289 2.95 -16.71 10.80
CA SER A 289 2.88 -17.85 9.88
C SER A 289 3.26 -17.50 8.44
N LEU A 290 3.29 -16.21 8.08
CA LEU A 290 3.63 -15.77 6.73
C LEU A 290 5.08 -16.11 6.41
N SER A 291 5.27 -16.87 5.34
CA SER A 291 6.57 -17.25 4.81
C SER A 291 6.59 -17.12 3.30
N PHE A 292 7.71 -16.61 2.79
CA PHE A 292 8.01 -16.54 1.38
C PHE A 292 8.44 -17.93 0.88
N ARG A 293 7.64 -18.50 -0.02
CA ARG A 293 7.92 -19.81 -0.59
C ARG A 293 8.81 -19.67 -1.82
N PHE A 294 10.09 -20.02 -1.71
CA PHE A 294 10.91 -20.31 -2.88
C PHE A 294 10.37 -21.57 -3.55
N LYS A 295 9.96 -21.48 -4.82
CA LYS A 295 9.90 -22.69 -5.65
C LYS A 295 11.35 -23.10 -5.95
N ASN A 296 11.90 -23.99 -5.13
CA ASN A 296 13.17 -24.65 -5.39
C ASN A 296 13.13 -25.29 -6.79
N TRP A 297 14.00 -24.85 -7.69
CA TRP A 297 14.23 -25.52 -8.97
C TRP A 297 15.14 -26.75 -8.80
N PHE A 298 15.96 -26.79 -7.74
CA PHE A 298 16.90 -27.88 -7.48
C PHE A 298 16.26 -29.24 -7.18
N THR A 299 14.99 -29.29 -6.72
CA THR A 299 14.32 -30.58 -6.42
C THR A 299 13.63 -31.23 -7.62
N LYS A 300 13.66 -30.63 -8.82
CA LYS A 300 13.12 -31.24 -10.05
C LYS A 300 14.19 -31.73 -11.03
N LEU A 301 15.47 -31.63 -10.69
CA LEU A 301 16.56 -32.23 -11.50
C LEU A 301 16.95 -33.65 -11.04
N PHE A 302 16.38 -34.13 -9.92
CA PHE A 302 16.70 -35.44 -9.33
C PHE A 302 15.47 -36.30 -9.02
N LEU A 303 14.35 -36.05 -9.71
CA LEU A 303 13.18 -36.93 -9.75
C LEU A 303 12.67 -37.04 -11.19
#